data_AF-A0A6P0YT33-F1
#
_entry.id   AF-A0A6P0YT33-F1
#
_cell.length_a   1.000
_cell.length_b   1.000
_cell.length_c   1.000
_cell.angle_alpha   90.00
_cell.angle_beta   90.00
_cell.angle_gamma   90.00
#
_symmetry.space_group_name_H-M   'P 1'
#
loop_
_entity.id
_entity.type
_entity.pdbx_description
1 polymer ?
#
loop_
_entity_poly.entity_id
_entity_poly.type
_entity_poly.pdbx_seq_one_letter_code
_entity_poly.pdbx_strand_id
1 'polypeptide(L)'
;MARSDFNWIGIGHNFTVNSPSVSRNFPIEGSQNPTDDAYLLVQVRGVGISTHSIRINDTELGGFDLAPAPRSSQAWLLWMDHIPSGVLRAGTNEITITRQGNDDFEINGVVVNWREPG
;
A
#
# COMPACT_ATOMS: atom_id res chain seq x y z
N MET A 1 3.91 -12.77 -24.14
CA MET A 1 4.29 -11.41 -23.68
C MET A 1 3.68 -11.25 -22.31
N ALA A 2 4.48 -11.00 -21.28
CA ALA A 2 3.95 -10.73 -19.94
C ALA A 2 3.08 -9.46 -19.99
N ARG A 3 1.87 -9.54 -19.44
CA ARG A 3 0.91 -8.44 -19.37
C ARG A 3 1.03 -7.76 -18.00
N SER A 4 0.87 -6.45 -17.94
CA SER A 4 0.72 -5.74 -16.66
C SER A 4 -0.76 -5.62 -16.30
N ASP A 5 -1.08 -5.71 -15.01
CA ASP A 5 -2.42 -5.49 -14.48
C ASP A 5 -2.38 -4.70 -13.16
N PHE A 6 -3.53 -4.22 -12.70
CA PHE A 6 -3.64 -3.40 -11.49
C PHE A 6 -4.97 -3.57 -10.75
N ASN A 7 -4.95 -3.23 -9.46
CA ASN A 7 -6.14 -3.04 -8.64
C ASN A 7 -6.12 -1.65 -8.01
N TRP A 8 -7.25 -0.95 -8.08
CA TRP A 8 -7.52 0.18 -7.20
C TRP A 8 -8.28 -0.30 -5.97
N ILE A 9 -7.74 0.02 -4.80
CA ILE A 9 -8.25 -0.37 -3.49
C ILE A 9 -8.68 0.91 -2.76
N GLY A 10 -9.99 1.15 -2.68
CA GLY A 10 -10.54 2.23 -1.87
C GLY A 10 -10.36 1.94 -0.38
N ILE A 11 -9.58 2.77 0.31
CA ILE A 11 -9.35 2.62 1.75
C ILE A 11 -10.23 3.59 2.53
N GLY A 12 -10.11 4.90 2.24
CA GLY A 12 -10.89 5.97 2.87
C GLY A 12 -10.83 5.91 4.39
N HIS A 13 -9.67 6.22 4.98
CA HIS A 13 -9.45 6.05 6.42
C HIS A 13 -8.67 7.20 7.04
N ASN A 14 -9.09 7.59 8.25
CA ASN A 14 -8.39 8.55 9.09
C ASN A 14 -7.65 7.79 10.18
N PHE A 15 -6.32 7.84 10.12
CA PHE A 15 -5.45 7.23 11.10
C PHE A 15 -5.30 8.14 12.31
N THR A 16 -5.73 7.63 13.47
CA THR A 16 -5.60 8.29 14.76
C THR A 16 -5.15 7.28 15.81
N VAL A 17 -4.84 7.74 17.02
CA VAL A 17 -4.56 6.83 18.15
C VAL A 17 -5.70 5.82 18.41
N ASN A 18 -6.95 6.19 18.15
CA ASN A 18 -8.12 5.33 18.36
C ASN A 18 -8.48 4.48 17.14
N SER A 19 -7.85 4.73 15.99
CA SER A 19 -8.09 4.02 14.73
C SER A 19 -6.77 3.84 13.97
N PRO A 20 -5.79 3.12 14.56
CA PRO A 20 -4.42 3.14 14.08
C PRO A 20 -4.17 2.21 12.90
N SER A 21 -5.11 1.35 12.51
CA SER A 21 -4.89 0.36 11.45
C SER A 21 -6.14 0.16 10.60
N VAL A 22 -5.93 -0.23 9.35
CA VAL A 22 -6.99 -0.60 8.41
C VAL A 22 -6.48 -1.70 7.47
N SER A 23 -7.33 -2.70 7.22
CA SER A 23 -7.06 -3.78 6.30
C SER A 23 -8.09 -3.82 5.17
N ARG A 24 -7.65 -4.18 3.97
CA ARG A 24 -8.50 -4.39 2.78
C ARG A 24 -8.03 -5.60 2.00
N ASN A 25 -8.98 -6.36 1.49
CA ASN A 25 -8.70 -7.45 0.57
C ASN A 25 -8.74 -6.95 -0.87
N PHE A 26 -7.89 -7.54 -1.73
CA PHE A 26 -7.93 -7.33 -3.16
C PHE A 26 -7.64 -8.64 -3.92
N PRO A 27 -8.32 -8.88 -5.05
CA PRO A 27 -8.14 -10.11 -5.83
C PRO A 27 -7.03 -9.95 -6.86
N ILE A 28 -6.21 -10.99 -7.07
CA ILE A 28 -5.43 -11.17 -8.30
C ILE A 28 -6.02 -12.36 -9.02
N GLU A 29 -6.60 -12.12 -10.20
CA GLU A 29 -7.27 -13.16 -10.98
C GLU A 29 -6.26 -14.14 -11.60
N GLY A 30 -6.72 -15.37 -11.90
CA GLY A 30 -5.89 -16.41 -12.50
C GLY A 30 -5.40 -17.48 -11.52
N SER A 31 -4.55 -18.39 -12.00
CA SER A 31 -4.09 -19.56 -11.24
C SER A 31 -2.60 -19.55 -10.92
N GLN A 32 -1.87 -18.54 -11.37
CA GLN A 32 -0.41 -18.43 -11.21
C GLN A 32 -0.08 -17.14 -10.49
N ASN A 33 0.86 -17.20 -9.56
CA ASN A 33 1.31 -16.02 -8.83
C ASN A 33 2.10 -15.08 -9.75
N PRO A 34 2.05 -13.75 -9.52
CA PRO A 34 3.00 -12.81 -10.12
C PRO A 34 4.44 -13.25 -9.85
N THR A 35 5.30 -13.19 -10.87
CA THR A 35 6.68 -13.70 -10.79
C THR A 35 7.74 -12.61 -10.63
N ASP A 36 7.42 -11.37 -10.99
CA ASP A 36 8.30 -10.22 -10.91
C ASP A 36 7.95 -9.35 -9.69
N ASP A 37 8.81 -8.37 -9.41
CA ASP A 37 8.51 -7.28 -8.50
C ASP A 37 7.28 -6.49 -8.95
N ALA A 38 6.54 -6.00 -7.95
CA ALA A 38 5.36 -5.17 -8.09
C ALA A 38 5.61 -3.80 -7.44
N TYR A 39 4.62 -2.92 -7.54
CA TYR A 39 4.66 -1.61 -6.89
C TYR A 39 3.27 -1.19 -6.50
N LEU A 40 3.19 -0.34 -5.47
CA LEU A 40 1.96 0.31 -5.08
C LEU A 40 2.07 1.83 -5.16
N LEU A 41 0.96 2.49 -5.43
CA LEU A 41 0.80 3.93 -5.38
C LEU A 41 -0.21 4.28 -4.29
N VAL A 42 0.16 5.13 -3.33
CA VAL A 42 -0.70 5.50 -2.19
C VAL A 42 -1.06 6.97 -2.24
N GLN A 43 -2.35 7.28 -2.13
CA GLN A 43 -2.83 8.65 -1.93
C GLN A 43 -3.03 8.93 -0.45
N VAL A 44 -2.19 9.79 0.13
CA VAL A 44 -2.23 10.17 1.55
C VAL A 44 -2.18 11.68 1.76
N ARG A 45 -2.58 12.12 2.95
CA ARG A 45 -2.51 13.52 3.38
C ARG A 45 -2.14 13.58 4.85
N GLY A 46 -1.28 14.54 5.22
CA GLY A 46 -0.99 14.86 6.62
C GLY A 46 0.04 13.98 7.31
N VAL A 47 0.71 13.06 6.59
CA VAL A 47 1.81 12.26 7.12
C VAL A 47 2.93 13.18 7.62
N GLY A 48 3.27 13.06 8.90
CA GLY A 48 4.26 13.86 9.61
C GLY A 48 5.56 13.11 9.89
N ILE A 49 5.52 11.77 9.95
CA ILE A 49 6.70 10.93 10.20
C ILE A 49 6.75 9.72 9.27
N SER A 50 7.91 9.08 9.17
CA SER A 50 8.18 7.99 8.22
C SER A 50 8.06 6.58 8.79
N THR A 51 7.56 6.41 10.01
CA THR A 51 7.56 5.11 10.70
C THR A 51 6.30 4.28 10.49
N HIS A 52 5.30 4.80 9.77
CA HIS A 52 4.10 4.02 9.46
C HIS A 52 4.45 2.84 8.56
N SER A 53 3.69 1.76 8.66
CA SER A 53 3.98 0.52 7.92
C SER A 53 2.84 0.07 7.01
N ILE A 54 3.23 -0.52 5.88
CA ILE A 54 2.39 -1.23 4.94
C ILE A 54 2.81 -2.70 4.94
N ARG A 55 1.84 -3.58 5.18
CA ARG A 55 1.99 -5.03 5.10
C ARG A 55 1.08 -5.57 4.01
N ILE A 56 1.60 -6.49 3.21
CA ILE A 56 0.80 -7.26 2.27
C ILE A 56 0.94 -8.74 2.63
N ASN A 57 -0.20 -9.40 2.83
CA ASN A 57 -0.25 -10.75 3.40
C ASN A 57 0.56 -10.80 4.71
N ASP A 58 1.56 -11.66 4.79
CA ASP A 58 2.41 -11.82 5.97
C ASP A 58 3.74 -11.03 5.88
N THR A 59 3.91 -10.21 4.84
CA THR A 59 5.16 -9.48 4.56
C THR A 59 4.99 -7.99 4.76
N GLU A 60 5.71 -7.43 5.74
CA GLU A 60 5.90 -5.98 5.85
C GLU A 60 6.85 -5.53 4.73
N LEU A 61 6.45 -4.55 3.92
CA LEU A 61 7.24 -4.12 2.76
C LEU A 61 8.54 -3.47 3.23
N GLY A 62 8.46 -2.68 4.31
CA GLY A 62 9.59 -2.04 4.95
C GLY A 62 10.21 -0.96 4.08
N GLY A 63 11.03 -0.12 4.71
CA GLY A 63 11.53 1.09 4.06
C GLY A 63 10.70 2.32 4.45
N PHE A 64 10.64 3.30 3.55
CA PHE A 64 9.87 4.53 3.74
C PHE A 64 8.49 4.39 3.10
N ASP A 65 7.66 3.50 3.66
CA ASP A 65 6.35 3.14 3.10
C ASP A 65 5.43 4.37 2.92
N LEU A 66 5.49 5.31 3.86
CA LEU A 66 4.81 6.59 3.81
C LEU A 66 5.76 7.71 4.22
N ALA A 67 6.10 8.59 3.29
CA ALA A 67 7.00 9.71 3.56
C ALA A 67 6.24 10.94 4.08
N PRO A 68 6.85 11.71 5.01
CA PRO A 68 6.29 12.97 5.48
C PRO A 68 6.01 13.96 4.36
N ALA A 69 4.94 14.72 4.52
CA ALA A 69 4.60 15.76 3.57
C ALA A 69 5.69 16.86 3.55
N PRO A 70 6.13 17.32 2.36
CA PRO A 70 7.09 18.42 2.26
C PRO A 70 6.57 19.66 2.99
N ARG A 71 7.43 20.25 3.83
CA ARG A 71 7.11 21.47 4.60
C ARG A 71 5.82 21.35 5.44
N SER A 72 5.50 20.14 5.92
CA SER A 72 4.30 19.86 6.71
C SER A 72 2.98 20.19 5.98
N SER A 73 3.01 20.12 4.64
CA SER A 73 1.84 20.36 3.80
C SER A 73 0.67 19.43 4.15
N GLN A 74 -0.54 19.96 4.12
CA GLN A 74 -1.80 19.21 4.24
C GLN A 74 -2.42 18.92 2.87
N ALA A 75 -1.62 18.93 1.80
CA ALA A 75 -2.07 18.52 0.47
C ALA A 75 -2.16 16.99 0.38
N TRP A 76 -3.01 16.51 -0.55
CA TRP A 76 -2.96 15.12 -1.00
C TRP A 76 -1.68 14.88 -1.79
N LEU A 77 -0.94 13.84 -1.42
CA LEU A 77 0.31 13.41 -2.06
C LEU A 77 0.13 11.98 -2.59
N LEU A 78 0.88 11.67 -3.65
CA LEU A 78 0.98 10.32 -4.20
C LEU A 78 2.38 9.79 -3.95
N TRP A 79 2.49 8.69 -3.20
CA TRP A 79 3.75 7.99 -2.97
C TRP A 79 3.77 6.67 -3.71
N MET A 80 4.96 6.23 -4.13
CA MET A 80 5.17 4.91 -4.70
C MET A 80 6.03 4.10 -3.77
N ASP A 81 5.68 2.82 -3.58
CA ASP A 81 6.48 1.87 -2.82
C ASP A 81 6.64 0.56 -3.59
N HIS A 82 7.72 -0.16 -3.27
CA HIS A 82 8.12 -1.41 -3.92
C HIS A 82 7.48 -2.61 -3.23
N ILE A 83 7.02 -3.58 -4.02
CA ILE A 83 6.54 -4.87 -3.53
C ILE A 83 7.49 -5.94 -4.07
N PRO A 84 8.27 -6.60 -3.20
CA PRO A 84 9.17 -7.66 -3.63
C PRO A 84 8.44 -8.82 -4.29
N SER A 85 9.09 -9.47 -5.26
CA SER A 85 8.62 -10.73 -5.84
C SER A 85 8.29 -11.77 -4.75
N GLY A 86 7.24 -12.56 -4.99
CA GLY A 86 6.75 -13.58 -4.05
C GLY A 86 5.85 -13.08 -2.92
N VAL A 87 5.66 -11.77 -2.76
CA VAL A 87 4.70 -11.20 -1.78
C VAL A 87 3.26 -11.34 -2.25
N LEU A 88 3.01 -11.08 -3.53
CA LEU A 88 1.70 -11.22 -4.15
C LEU A 88 1.43 -12.68 -4.54
N ARG A 89 0.17 -13.09 -4.41
CA ARG A 89 -0.31 -14.42 -4.85
C ARG A 89 -1.58 -14.30 -5.67
N ALA A 90 -1.84 -15.29 -6.52
CA ALA A 90 -3.14 -15.46 -7.14
C ALA A 90 -4.23 -15.66 -6.08
N GLY A 91 -5.44 -15.21 -6.38
CA GLY A 91 -6.55 -15.18 -5.44
C GLY A 91 -6.54 -13.95 -4.52
N THR A 92 -6.96 -14.13 -3.26
CA THR A 92 -7.12 -13.01 -2.33
C THR A 92 -5.81 -12.66 -1.62
N ASN A 93 -5.45 -11.39 -1.72
CA ASN A 93 -4.40 -10.75 -0.94
C ASN A 93 -5.03 -9.78 0.05
N GLU A 94 -4.34 -9.54 1.16
CA GLU A 94 -4.71 -8.51 2.13
C GLU A 94 -3.62 -7.43 2.16
N ILE A 95 -4.01 -6.16 2.14
CA ILE A 95 -3.14 -5.04 2.47
C ILE A 95 -3.58 -4.47 3.82
N THR A 96 -2.62 -4.30 4.73
CA THR A 96 -2.81 -3.70 6.05
C THR A 96 -1.89 -2.51 6.20
N ILE A 97 -2.45 -1.36 6.59
CA ILE A 97 -1.70 -0.13 6.81
C ILE A 97 -1.83 0.24 8.28
N THR A 98 -0.71 0.54 8.92
CA THR A 98 -0.68 0.80 10.37
C THR A 98 0.06 2.11 10.68
N ARG A 99 -0.66 3.00 11.34
CA ARG A 99 -0.12 4.19 12.00
C ARG A 99 0.78 3.78 13.15
N GLN A 100 2.04 4.15 13.04
CA GLN A 100 3.01 4.14 14.13
C GLN A 100 3.41 5.57 14.46
N GLY A 101 3.60 5.91 15.75
CA GLY A 101 3.99 7.24 16.21
C GLY A 101 2.82 8.15 16.61
N ASN A 102 2.96 9.46 16.44
CA ASN A 102 2.14 10.46 17.15
C ASN A 102 1.34 11.41 16.25
N ASP A 103 1.54 11.37 14.93
CA ASP A 103 0.81 12.17 13.95
C ASP A 103 -0.44 11.46 13.45
N ASP A 104 -1.44 12.24 13.08
CA ASP A 104 -2.67 11.74 12.46
C ASP A 104 -2.63 12.08 10.97
N PHE A 105 -3.07 11.12 10.14
CA PHE A 105 -3.03 11.27 8.70
C PHE A 105 -4.22 10.56 8.04
N GLU A 106 -4.44 10.85 6.77
CA GLU A 106 -5.55 10.31 5.99
C GLU A 106 -5.04 9.55 4.78
N ILE A 107 -5.76 8.51 4.39
CA ILE A 107 -5.54 7.75 3.16
C ILE A 107 -6.83 7.69 2.35
N ASN A 108 -6.72 7.92 1.05
CA ASN A 108 -7.86 7.75 0.14
C ASN A 108 -7.89 6.33 -0.43
N GLY A 109 -6.79 5.89 -1.02
CA GLY A 109 -6.69 4.56 -1.60
C GLY A 109 -5.29 4.20 -2.07
N VAL A 110 -5.17 2.95 -2.51
CA VAL A 110 -3.94 2.33 -3.00
C VAL A 110 -4.19 1.76 -4.39
N VAL A 111 -3.24 1.95 -5.30
CA VAL A 111 -3.20 1.19 -6.56
C VAL A 111 -2.06 0.19 -6.47
N VAL A 112 -2.35 -1.10 -6.56
CA VAL A 112 -1.33 -2.17 -6.64
C VAL A 112 -1.18 -2.57 -8.09
N ASN A 113 0.04 -2.58 -8.62
CA ASN A 113 0.35 -2.97 -9.99
C ASN A 113 1.33 -4.14 -9.99
N TRP A 114 1.11 -5.11 -10.88
CA TRP A 114 1.97 -6.29 -11.03
C TRP A 114 2.08 -6.71 -12.50
N ARG A 115 2.95 -7.68 -12.74
CA ARG A 115 3.05 -8.39 -14.02
C ARG A 115 2.47 -9.79 -13.88
N GLU A 116 1.59 -10.13 -14.81
CA GLU A 116 1.08 -11.47 -14.99
C GLU A 116 2.22 -12.43 -15.41
N PRO A 117 2.22 -13.67 -14.90
CA PRO A 117 3.08 -14.72 -15.43
C PRO A 117 2.81 -14.90 -16.94
N GLY A 118 3.90 -15.09 -17.69
CA GLY A 118 3.89 -15.15 -19.16
C GLY A 118 3.36 -16.45 -19.74
#